data_AF-A0A379PLY6-F1
#
_entry.id   AF-A0A379PLY6-F1
#
_cell.length_a   1.000
_cell.length_b   1.000
_cell.length_c   1.000
_cell.angle_alpha   90.00
_cell.angle_beta   90.00
_cell.angle_gamma   90.00
#
_symmetry.space_group_name_H-M   'P 1'
#
loop_
_entity.id
_entity.type
_entity.pdbx_description
1 polymer ?
#
loop_
_entity_poly.entity_id
_entity_poly.type
_entity_poly.pdbx_seq_one_letter_code
_entity_poly.pdbx_strand_id
1 'polypeptide(L)'
;MMAAAVARGLGLTARSEDLSGGIAEDFAPGLRTHAAEVDDPPLYTLRYNASSQSIDFWAGHGWQPNKTPKTLIEETKELIALREVATALVAAQRDGEPEHNRDQLRAHLNTLYDNYVAKRGPVNRFEWMQRNATQDRHDKRIAKLEREWREQEGTTGRPYDGPVPTELVEQWETEAWQPPEPFKKFRHLEGGMRYDPGWAVVSALEDFDDDTGTATKAPIFTRDVLTAEIERTTADTPEEALAMSLDRTRRVDVDLISELLGTGEHDTRALLDGLVYPSLDDPDELVPATTALSGNVRSKLVAAIEAAYTNPAYEPYVAALREVQPEQREADDIKVRPGAPWIPAAVIAAFAEKTFAVAGVTAEHIGGRWTVDVAKYKRHGRLMTDEWGLQKRNLDAVSLLEAVCNSKAVVVTTEEGDVDAQATFAAQAKCAKITEEFTRWLWSDDERRDTLVAEYNRRFNSLRAPVYDGSQLRLPGLSDHFTPHYYQRNAVARITNEPSTLLDHVVGAGKTGTMLMAAMELRRLGLVRQPWIVVPNHIIEQVGREAKQWYPAANVLLGSAATNDEAAGDSSPRARPASGTW
;
A
#
# COMPACT_ATOMS: atom_id res chain seq x y z
N MET A 1 14.01 -10.05 -22.26
CA MET A 1 13.73 -8.59 -22.39
C MET A 1 14.71 -7.74 -21.57
N MET A 2 15.10 -8.11 -20.34
CA MET A 2 16.10 -7.36 -19.54
C MET A 2 17.53 -7.35 -20.12
N ALA A 3 17.97 -8.45 -20.76
CA ALA A 3 19.32 -8.54 -21.33
C ALA A 3 19.59 -7.51 -22.45
N ALA A 4 18.56 -7.10 -23.19
CA ALA A 4 18.69 -6.12 -24.27
C ALA A 4 18.83 -4.66 -23.75
N ALA A 5 18.35 -4.37 -22.54
CA ALA A 5 18.48 -3.06 -21.91
C ALA A 5 19.88 -2.82 -21.33
N VAL A 6 20.50 -3.88 -20.78
CA VAL A 6 21.89 -3.86 -20.29
C VAL A 6 22.88 -3.65 -21.43
N ALA A 7 22.68 -4.32 -22.58
CA ALA A 7 23.55 -4.17 -23.76
C ALA A 7 23.50 -2.78 -24.42
N ARG A 8 22.49 -1.96 -24.10
CA ARG A 8 22.28 -0.61 -24.67
C ARG A 8 22.68 0.53 -23.72
N GLY A 9 23.32 0.23 -22.59
CA GLY A 9 23.79 1.25 -21.64
C GLY A 9 22.67 1.99 -20.88
N LEU A 10 21.46 1.44 -20.87
CA LEU A 10 20.29 2.00 -20.17
C LEU A 10 19.96 1.27 -18.86
N GLY A 11 20.87 0.39 -18.40
CA GLY A 11 20.77 -0.25 -17.09
C GLY A 11 21.49 0.57 -16.02
N LEU A 12 20.85 0.81 -14.88
CA LEU A 12 21.52 1.32 -13.67
C LEU A 12 22.52 0.26 -13.21
N THR A 13 23.81 0.46 -13.49
CA THR A 13 24.90 -0.38 -12.99
C THR A 13 25.76 0.45 -12.04
N ALA A 14 25.34 0.55 -10.79
CA ALA A 14 26.29 0.75 -9.70
C ALA A 14 26.60 -0.66 -9.16
N ARG A 15 27.86 -1.09 -9.28
CA ARG A 15 28.37 -2.31 -8.65
C ARG A 15 28.86 -1.96 -7.25
N SER A 16 28.89 -2.92 -6.32
CA SER A 16 29.41 -2.65 -4.96
C SER A 16 30.86 -2.16 -4.96
N GLU A 17 31.58 -2.43 -6.04
CA GLU A 17 32.94 -2.01 -6.34
C GLU A 17 33.06 -0.49 -6.64
N ASP A 18 31.96 0.16 -7.05
CA ASP A 18 31.91 1.60 -7.39
C ASP A 18 31.73 2.51 -6.16
N LEU A 19 31.59 1.92 -4.96
CA LEU A 19 31.60 2.63 -3.69
C LEU A 19 33.06 2.96 -3.32
N SER A 20 33.42 4.23 -3.42
CA SER A 20 34.70 4.73 -2.94
C SER A 20 34.89 4.36 -1.47
N GLY A 21 35.83 3.46 -1.18
CA GLY A 21 36.22 3.07 0.17
C GLY A 21 36.79 4.27 0.92
N GLY A 22 35.99 4.82 1.83
CA GLY A 22 36.40 5.94 2.66
C GLY A 22 35.29 6.33 3.62
N ILE A 23 35.53 6.01 4.90
CA ILE A 23 34.81 6.45 6.10
C ILE A 23 33.52 5.65 6.38
N ALA A 24 33.72 4.46 6.94
CA ALA A 24 32.81 3.93 7.94
C ALA A 24 33.09 4.69 9.25
N GLU A 25 32.39 5.81 9.45
CA GLU A 25 32.19 6.38 10.78
C GLU A 25 30.70 6.27 11.09
N ASP A 26 30.43 5.56 12.18
CA ASP A 26 29.18 5.41 12.92
C ASP A 26 27.94 6.08 12.31
N PHE A 27 27.14 5.28 11.61
CA PHE A 27 25.72 5.61 11.49
C PHE A 27 25.06 5.39 12.85
N ALA A 28 24.99 6.45 13.65
CA ALA A 28 24.11 6.48 14.80
C ALA A 28 22.65 6.41 14.31
N PRO A 29 21.88 5.36 14.65
CA PRO A 29 20.43 5.37 14.48
C PRO A 29 19.87 6.24 15.60
N GLY A 30 19.59 7.50 15.27
CA GLY A 30 19.11 8.47 16.23
C GLY A 30 18.79 9.77 15.49
N LEU A 31 17.71 10.43 15.89
CA LEU A 31 17.29 11.71 15.35
C LEU A 31 18.51 12.64 15.17
N ARG A 32 18.65 13.20 13.97
CA ARG A 32 19.55 14.34 13.76
C ARG A 32 19.08 15.49 14.66
N THR A 33 19.77 15.68 15.77
CA THR A 33 19.65 16.88 16.60
C THR A 33 20.23 18.05 15.82
N HIS A 34 19.37 19.01 15.47
CA HIS A 34 19.73 20.25 14.79
C HIS A 34 20.81 21.01 15.58
N ALA A 35 22.00 21.11 15.00
CA ALA A 35 22.87 22.25 15.21
C ALA A 35 22.84 23.07 13.91
N ALA A 36 22.54 24.36 14.04
CA ALA A 36 22.34 25.32 12.97
C ALA A 36 23.47 25.33 11.90
N GLU A 37 23.30 24.57 10.84
CA GLU A 37 23.80 24.95 9.52
C GLU A 37 22.75 25.89 8.90
N VAL A 38 23.20 26.99 8.29
CA VAL A 38 22.31 27.88 7.53
C VAL A 38 21.86 27.10 6.31
N ASP A 39 20.79 26.31 6.47
CA ASP A 39 20.20 25.56 5.37
C ASP A 39 19.73 26.57 4.34
N ASP A 40 20.28 26.45 3.12
CA ASP A 40 19.74 27.14 1.96
C ASP A 40 18.22 26.93 1.91
N PRO A 41 17.44 27.97 1.57
CA PRO A 41 16.00 27.83 1.58
C PRO A 41 15.57 26.71 0.62
N PRO A 42 14.41 26.07 0.85
CA PRO A 42 13.97 25.00 -0.03
C PRO A 42 13.80 25.49 -1.48
N LEU A 43 13.99 24.58 -2.44
CA LEU A 43 13.87 24.91 -3.87
C LEU A 43 12.51 25.58 -4.17
N TYR A 44 12.53 26.64 -4.97
CA TYR A 44 11.37 27.48 -5.35
C TYR A 44 10.79 28.37 -4.24
N THR A 45 11.41 28.44 -3.06
CA THR A 45 11.03 29.44 -2.04
C THR A 45 11.06 30.83 -2.64
N LEU A 46 9.97 31.58 -2.49
CA LEU A 46 9.84 32.96 -2.93
C LEU A 46 10.34 33.94 -1.88
N ARG A 47 10.83 35.10 -2.32
CA ARG A 47 11.06 36.28 -1.47
C ARG A 47 10.67 37.55 -2.20
N TYR A 48 10.38 38.61 -1.45
CA TYR A 48 10.31 39.95 -2.00
C TYR A 48 11.70 40.60 -2.02
N ASN A 49 12.12 41.07 -3.19
CA ASN A 49 13.36 41.82 -3.36
C ASN A 49 13.06 43.33 -3.37
N ALA A 50 13.43 44.00 -2.28
CA ALA A 50 13.16 45.43 -2.11
C ALA A 50 13.94 46.31 -3.10
N SER A 51 15.12 45.88 -3.55
CA SER A 51 15.96 46.65 -4.48
C SER A 51 15.39 46.67 -5.90
N SER A 52 14.85 45.54 -6.36
CA SER A 52 14.22 45.43 -7.68
C SER A 52 12.69 45.61 -7.66
N GLN A 53 12.09 45.73 -6.47
CA GLN A 53 10.65 45.74 -6.25
C GLN A 53 9.93 44.57 -6.95
N SER A 54 10.57 43.40 -6.98
CA SER A 54 10.08 42.19 -7.64
C SER A 54 10.07 40.99 -6.69
N ILE A 55 9.51 39.87 -7.15
CA ILE A 55 9.60 38.59 -6.46
C ILE A 55 10.76 37.80 -7.07
N ASP A 56 11.60 37.22 -6.21
CA ASP A 56 12.63 36.25 -6.59
C ASP A 56 12.22 34.87 -6.08
N PHE A 57 12.76 33.81 -6.70
CA PHE A 57 12.67 32.44 -6.21
C PHE A 57 14.07 31.85 -5.99
N TRP A 58 14.19 30.89 -5.07
CA TRP A 58 15.44 30.17 -4.84
C TRP A 58 15.61 29.02 -5.86
N ALA A 59 16.70 29.05 -6.62
CA ALA A 59 17.01 28.05 -7.64
C ALA A 59 17.93 26.90 -7.14
N GLY A 60 18.18 26.82 -5.82
CA GLY A 60 19.06 25.82 -5.20
C GLY A 60 20.52 26.24 -5.06
N HIS A 61 20.93 27.33 -5.72
CA HIS A 61 22.30 27.83 -5.73
C HIS A 61 22.36 29.37 -5.75
N GLY A 62 21.20 30.02 -5.65
CA GLY A 62 21.06 31.46 -5.82
C GLY A 62 19.61 31.89 -6.03
N TRP A 63 19.34 33.15 -5.71
CA TRP A 63 18.06 33.80 -5.96
C TRP A 63 17.97 34.27 -7.42
N GLN A 64 16.87 33.95 -8.08
CA GLN A 64 16.60 34.33 -9.46
C GLN A 64 15.26 35.06 -9.57
N PRO A 65 15.09 36.01 -10.52
CA PRO A 65 13.82 36.70 -10.69
C PRO A 65 12.68 35.74 -11.04
N ASN A 66 11.56 35.84 -10.32
CA ASN A 66 10.32 35.15 -10.66
C ASN A 66 9.49 35.99 -11.64
N LYS A 67 8.81 35.34 -12.60
CA LYS A 67 7.97 36.02 -13.60
C LYS A 67 6.60 36.42 -13.03
N THR A 68 6.56 37.09 -11.88
CA THR A 68 5.33 37.52 -11.22
C THR A 68 4.70 38.70 -11.98
N PRO A 69 3.42 38.63 -12.40
CA PRO A 69 2.72 39.76 -12.99
C PRO A 69 2.74 40.98 -12.06
N LYS A 70 2.97 42.19 -12.61
CA LYS A 70 3.06 43.44 -11.82
C LYS A 70 1.83 43.67 -10.93
N THR A 71 0.65 43.27 -11.39
CA THR A 71 -0.62 43.37 -10.65
C THR A 71 -0.68 42.46 -9.43
N LEU A 72 0.14 41.41 -9.36
CA LEU A 72 0.15 40.41 -8.29
C LEU A 72 1.33 40.56 -7.32
N ILE A 73 2.30 41.44 -7.57
CA ILE A 73 3.51 41.59 -6.74
C ILE A 73 3.15 41.89 -5.28
N GLU A 74 2.30 42.88 -5.03
CA GLU A 74 1.93 43.27 -3.67
C GLU A 74 1.19 42.17 -2.91
N GLU A 75 0.27 41.49 -3.58
CA GLU A 75 -0.45 40.38 -2.94
C GLU A 75 0.45 39.17 -2.69
N THR A 76 1.35 38.86 -3.62
CA THR A 76 2.35 37.79 -3.44
C THR A 76 3.27 38.09 -2.27
N LYS A 77 3.66 39.36 -2.07
CA LYS A 77 4.44 39.82 -0.92
C LYS A 77 3.68 39.64 0.40
N GLU A 78 2.38 39.97 0.43
CA GLU A 78 1.51 39.75 1.60
C GLU A 78 1.44 38.24 1.96
N LEU A 79 1.29 37.36 0.96
CA LEU A 79 1.28 35.91 1.14
C LEU A 79 2.65 35.36 1.61
N ILE A 80 3.76 35.91 1.11
CA ILE A 80 5.13 35.57 1.58
C ILE A 80 5.30 35.91 3.06
N ALA A 81 4.80 37.07 3.49
CA ALA A 81 4.89 37.46 4.90
C ALA A 81 4.06 36.53 5.80
N LEU A 82 2.86 36.13 5.37
CA LEU A 82 2.05 35.12 6.07
C LEU A 82 2.81 33.80 6.22
N ARG A 83 3.41 33.30 5.12
CA ARG A 83 4.22 32.08 5.12
C ARG A 83 5.35 32.15 6.13
N GLU A 84 6.14 33.23 6.11
CA GLU A 84 7.33 33.38 6.96
C GLU A 84 6.97 33.37 8.44
N VAL A 85 5.97 34.16 8.84
CA VAL A 85 5.56 34.23 10.24
C VAL A 85 4.91 32.93 10.71
N ALA A 86 4.07 32.31 9.87
CA ALA A 86 3.47 31.01 10.20
C ALA A 86 4.53 29.91 10.35
N THR A 87 5.52 29.87 9.45
CA THR A 87 6.63 28.92 9.52
C THR A 87 7.48 29.15 10.77
N ALA A 88 7.78 30.40 11.11
CA ALA A 88 8.52 30.75 12.32
C ALA A 88 7.76 30.36 13.59
N LEU A 89 6.43 30.56 13.63
CA LEU A 89 5.60 30.16 14.78
C LEU A 89 5.59 28.64 14.96
N VAL A 90 5.45 27.88 13.87
CA VAL A 90 5.53 26.41 13.91
C VAL A 90 6.91 25.94 14.40
N ALA A 91 7.99 26.55 13.92
CA ALA A 91 9.34 26.22 14.37
C ALA A 91 9.53 26.52 15.86
N ALA A 92 9.07 27.69 16.33
CA ALA A 92 9.13 28.06 17.74
C ALA A 92 8.34 27.09 18.63
N GLN A 93 7.20 26.57 18.17
CA GLN A 93 6.45 25.53 18.90
C GLN A 93 7.19 24.20 18.95
N ARG A 94 7.72 23.74 17.80
CA ARG A 94 8.50 22.50 17.69
C ARG A 94 9.73 22.53 18.60
N ASP A 95 10.42 23.65 18.62
CA ASP A 95 11.70 23.82 19.34
C ASP A 95 11.49 24.17 20.83
N GLY A 96 10.24 24.28 21.28
CA GLY A 96 9.91 24.53 22.69
C GLY A 96 10.29 25.94 23.17
N GLU A 97 10.28 26.92 22.27
CA GLU A 97 10.57 28.32 22.60
C GLU A 97 9.61 28.85 23.69
N PRO A 98 10.05 29.81 24.53
CA PRO A 98 9.22 30.40 25.58
C PRO A 98 7.87 30.93 25.06
N GLU A 99 6.81 30.79 25.87
CA GLU A 99 5.43 31.17 25.52
C GLU A 99 5.32 32.61 24.97
N HIS A 100 6.00 33.58 25.59
CA HIS A 100 5.97 34.98 25.13
C HIS A 100 6.48 35.18 23.69
N ASN A 101 7.51 34.42 23.25
CA ASN A 101 8.02 34.49 21.88
C ASN A 101 6.98 33.94 20.89
N ARG A 102 6.35 32.82 21.25
CA ARG A 102 5.29 32.18 20.46
C ARG A 102 4.06 33.08 20.36
N ASP A 103 3.67 33.73 21.45
CA ASP A 103 2.55 34.68 21.49
C ASP A 103 2.79 35.91 20.62
N GLN A 104 4.02 36.44 20.61
CA GLN A 104 4.38 37.56 19.75
C GLN A 104 4.27 37.20 18.26
N LEU A 105 4.80 36.03 17.87
CA LEU A 105 4.67 35.51 16.50
C LEU A 105 3.20 35.27 16.13
N ARG A 106 2.39 34.74 17.06
CA ARG A 106 0.95 34.51 16.86
C ARG A 106 0.16 35.80 16.71
N ALA A 107 0.46 36.83 17.49
CA ALA A 107 -0.15 38.15 17.37
C ALA A 107 0.21 38.82 16.03
N HIS A 108 1.46 38.67 15.60
CA HIS A 108 1.92 39.17 14.31
C HIS A 108 1.21 38.44 13.15
N LEU A 109 1.11 37.10 13.22
CA LEU A 109 0.40 36.29 12.24
C LEU A 109 -1.08 36.69 12.15
N ASN A 110 -1.76 36.86 13.29
CA ASN A 110 -3.15 37.35 13.35
C ASN A 110 -3.30 38.67 12.60
N THR A 111 -2.43 39.64 12.89
CA THR A 111 -2.48 40.97 12.28
C THR A 111 -2.29 40.89 10.76
N LEU A 112 -1.31 40.11 10.28
CA LEU A 112 -1.07 39.94 8.85
C LEU A 112 -2.27 39.26 8.16
N TYR A 113 -2.84 38.23 8.77
CA TYR A 113 -3.96 37.49 8.20
C TYR A 113 -5.23 38.34 8.15
N ASP A 114 -5.57 39.03 9.23
CA ASP A 114 -6.77 39.87 9.29
C ASP A 114 -6.70 41.02 8.29
N ASN A 115 -5.53 41.65 8.14
CA ASN A 115 -5.30 42.67 7.13
C ASN A 115 -5.41 42.10 5.70
N TYR A 116 -4.86 40.91 5.47
CA TYR A 116 -4.95 40.24 4.16
C TYR A 116 -6.42 39.94 3.82
N VAL A 117 -7.15 39.25 4.71
CA VAL A 117 -8.54 38.85 4.48
C VAL A 117 -9.47 40.05 4.33
N ALA A 118 -9.31 41.09 5.14
CA ALA A 118 -10.10 42.31 5.02
C ALA A 118 -9.91 43.02 3.66
N LYS A 119 -8.72 42.92 3.06
CA LYS A 119 -8.36 43.58 1.81
C LYS A 119 -8.58 42.72 0.56
N ARG A 120 -8.35 41.40 0.67
CA ARG A 120 -8.25 40.46 -0.48
C ARG A 120 -9.29 39.36 -0.44
N GLY A 121 -9.93 39.12 0.70
CA GLY A 121 -10.74 37.93 0.97
C GLY A 121 -9.89 36.72 1.41
N PRO A 122 -10.50 35.54 1.55
CA PRO A 122 -9.83 34.32 2.01
C PRO A 122 -8.61 33.94 1.17
N VAL A 123 -7.64 33.28 1.79
CA VAL A 123 -6.41 32.80 1.14
C VAL A 123 -6.72 31.71 0.10
N ASN A 124 -7.65 30.82 0.39
CA ASN A 124 -8.01 29.66 -0.43
C ASN A 124 -9.16 29.97 -1.42
N ARG A 125 -9.54 31.24 -1.58
CA ARG A 125 -10.59 31.64 -2.53
C ARG A 125 -10.25 31.24 -3.97
N PHE A 126 -11.25 30.89 -4.76
CA PHE A 126 -11.06 30.54 -6.16
C PHE A 126 -12.25 30.95 -7.02
N GLU A 127 -12.06 30.87 -8.34
CA GLU A 127 -13.13 31.00 -9.33
C GLU A 127 -13.35 29.65 -10.03
N TRP A 128 -14.61 29.24 -10.16
CA TRP A 128 -14.97 28.12 -11.02
C TRP A 128 -14.81 28.52 -12.48
N MET A 129 -13.98 27.77 -13.20
CA MET A 129 -13.76 27.96 -14.63
C MET A 129 -14.40 26.80 -15.37
N GLN A 130 -15.38 27.11 -16.21
CA GLN A 130 -15.92 26.18 -17.18
C GLN A 130 -15.29 26.43 -18.54
N ARG A 131 -14.77 25.35 -19.14
CA ARG A 131 -14.25 25.38 -20.50
C ARG A 131 -15.32 24.86 -21.44
N ASN A 132 -15.65 25.64 -22.46
CA ASN A 132 -16.59 25.19 -23.49
C ASN A 132 -15.93 24.13 -24.38
N ALA A 133 -16.73 23.20 -24.88
CA ALA A 133 -16.35 22.32 -25.96
C ALA A 133 -16.15 23.15 -27.24
N THR A 134 -15.04 22.92 -27.93
CA THR A 134 -14.70 23.57 -29.20
C THR A 134 -14.27 22.48 -30.18
N GLN A 135 -14.43 22.70 -31.48
CA GLN A 135 -14.03 21.72 -32.51
C GLN A 135 -12.58 21.25 -32.33
N ASP A 136 -11.63 22.18 -32.11
CA ASP A 136 -10.21 21.82 -31.85
C ASP A 136 -10.03 20.89 -30.63
N ARG A 137 -10.84 21.05 -29.58
CA ARG A 137 -10.75 20.20 -28.38
C ARG A 137 -11.41 18.86 -28.59
N HIS A 138 -12.52 18.85 -29.31
CA HIS A 138 -13.19 17.64 -29.75
C HIS A 138 -12.20 16.75 -30.52
N ASP A 139 -11.59 17.30 -31.57
CA ASP A 139 -10.67 16.56 -32.45
C ASP A 139 -9.45 16.03 -31.68
N LYS A 140 -8.90 16.84 -30.76
CA LYS A 140 -7.82 16.40 -29.86
C LYS A 140 -8.24 15.29 -28.91
N ARG A 141 -9.48 15.32 -28.41
CA ARG A 141 -10.01 14.28 -27.50
C ARG A 141 -10.25 12.97 -28.25
N ILE A 142 -10.82 13.03 -29.46
CA ILE A 142 -10.94 11.87 -30.35
C ILE A 142 -9.57 11.26 -30.64
N ALA A 143 -8.59 12.08 -31.06
CA ALA A 143 -7.25 11.60 -31.36
C ALA A 143 -6.55 10.96 -30.14
N LYS A 144 -6.83 11.46 -28.93
CA LYS A 144 -6.33 10.89 -27.68
C LYS A 144 -6.98 9.54 -27.39
N LEU A 145 -8.31 9.46 -27.43
CA LEU A 145 -9.07 8.22 -27.17
C LEU A 145 -8.68 7.12 -28.16
N GLU A 146 -8.54 7.47 -29.44
CA GLU A 146 -8.08 6.54 -30.47
C GLU A 146 -6.67 6.03 -30.19
N ARG A 147 -5.73 6.92 -29.86
CA ARG A 147 -4.35 6.52 -29.54
C ARG A 147 -4.31 5.58 -28.34
N GLU A 148 -4.99 5.91 -27.24
CA GLU A 148 -5.02 5.10 -26.01
C GLU A 148 -5.63 3.72 -26.27
N TRP A 149 -6.73 3.66 -27.03
CA TRP A 149 -7.34 2.38 -27.41
C TRP A 149 -6.44 1.54 -28.30
N ARG A 150 -5.77 2.15 -29.30
CA ARG A 150 -4.83 1.43 -30.16
C ARG A 150 -3.66 0.87 -29.36
N GLU A 151 -3.17 1.59 -28.35
CA GLU A 151 -2.11 1.10 -27.46
C GLU A 151 -2.58 -0.08 -26.61
N GLN A 152 -3.84 -0.09 -26.16
CA GLN A 152 -4.43 -1.16 -25.34
C GLN A 152 -4.75 -2.43 -26.16
N GLU A 153 -5.32 -2.29 -27.35
CA GLU A 153 -5.62 -3.43 -28.25
C GLU A 153 -4.38 -3.95 -28.98
N GLY A 154 -3.30 -3.16 -28.96
CA GLY A 154 -2.02 -3.51 -29.55
C GLY A 154 -1.24 -4.54 -28.73
N THR A 155 -0.05 -4.86 -29.22
CA THR A 155 0.96 -5.60 -28.44
C THR A 155 1.99 -4.62 -27.92
N THR A 156 2.73 -4.95 -26.85
CA THR A 156 3.70 -4.04 -26.24
C THR A 156 4.70 -3.50 -27.28
N GLY A 157 4.68 -2.18 -27.51
CA GLY A 157 5.53 -1.50 -28.49
C GLY A 157 5.01 -1.50 -29.93
N ARG A 158 3.83 -2.07 -30.18
CA ARG A 158 3.14 -2.05 -31.48
C ARG A 158 1.63 -1.83 -31.29
N PRO A 159 1.16 -0.56 -31.32
CA PRO A 159 -0.26 -0.23 -31.27
C PRO A 159 -1.05 -0.93 -32.37
N TYR A 160 -2.32 -1.22 -32.10
CA TYR A 160 -3.25 -1.81 -33.07
C TYR A 160 -3.44 -0.89 -34.28
N ASP A 161 -3.24 -1.44 -35.48
CA ASP A 161 -3.27 -0.72 -36.76
C ASP A 161 -4.55 -0.98 -37.57
N GLY A 162 -5.45 -1.84 -37.08
CA GLY A 162 -6.72 -2.14 -37.72
C GLY A 162 -7.78 -1.03 -37.58
N PRO A 163 -8.97 -1.22 -38.17
CA PRO A 163 -10.07 -0.28 -38.07
C PRO A 163 -10.61 -0.21 -36.63
N VAL A 164 -10.99 0.99 -36.19
CA VAL A 164 -11.71 1.20 -34.92
C VAL A 164 -13.16 0.73 -35.11
N PRO A 165 -13.74 -0.06 -34.18
CA PRO A 165 -15.15 -0.43 -34.22
C PRO A 165 -16.06 0.80 -34.28
N THR A 166 -17.10 0.76 -35.12
CA THR A 166 -18.00 1.89 -35.35
C THR A 166 -18.71 2.35 -34.07
N GLU A 167 -19.12 1.41 -33.22
CA GLU A 167 -19.77 1.70 -31.95
C GLU A 167 -18.86 2.50 -30.99
N LEU A 168 -17.56 2.24 -31.05
CA LEU A 168 -16.57 2.91 -30.23
C LEU A 168 -16.30 4.33 -30.73
N VAL A 169 -16.29 4.54 -32.06
CA VAL A 169 -16.21 5.87 -32.67
C VAL A 169 -17.42 6.71 -32.28
N GLU A 170 -18.64 6.16 -32.35
CA GLU A 170 -19.87 6.86 -31.94
C GLU A 170 -19.85 7.22 -30.44
N GLN A 171 -19.32 6.32 -29.60
CA GLN A 171 -19.14 6.59 -28.18
C GLN A 171 -18.15 7.74 -27.95
N TRP A 172 -17.00 7.72 -28.61
CA TRP A 172 -15.99 8.78 -28.47
C TRP A 172 -16.48 10.12 -29.00
N GLU A 173 -17.23 10.16 -30.09
CA GLU A 173 -17.88 11.38 -30.60
C GLU A 173 -18.80 11.99 -29.54
N THR A 174 -19.65 11.16 -28.93
CA THR A 174 -20.53 11.60 -27.84
C THR A 174 -19.73 12.11 -26.64
N GLU A 175 -18.69 11.38 -26.25
CA GLU A 175 -17.83 11.74 -25.13
C GLU A 175 -17.02 13.02 -25.39
N ALA A 176 -16.52 13.21 -26.61
CA ALA A 176 -15.63 14.31 -26.96
C ALA A 176 -16.33 15.68 -26.92
N TRP A 177 -17.65 15.70 -27.16
CA TRP A 177 -18.48 16.89 -27.01
C TRP A 177 -18.91 17.18 -25.58
N GLN A 178 -18.74 16.24 -24.64
CA GLN A 178 -18.98 16.54 -23.24
C GLN A 178 -17.96 17.59 -22.77
N PRO A 179 -18.43 18.74 -22.26
CA PRO A 179 -17.51 19.76 -21.77
C PRO A 179 -16.74 19.16 -20.59
N PRO A 180 -15.43 19.48 -20.46
CA PRO A 180 -14.65 19.01 -19.33
C PRO A 180 -15.28 19.49 -18.02
N GLU A 181 -15.00 18.74 -16.95
CA GLU A 181 -15.43 19.14 -15.63
C GLU A 181 -14.93 20.56 -15.29
N PRO A 182 -15.76 21.37 -14.60
CA PRO A 182 -15.32 22.65 -14.07
C PRO A 182 -14.07 22.46 -13.21
N PHE A 183 -13.13 23.41 -13.31
CA PHE A 183 -11.93 23.38 -12.48
C PHE A 183 -11.76 24.71 -11.73
N LYS A 184 -11.08 24.63 -10.58
CA LYS A 184 -10.79 25.80 -9.74
C LYS A 184 -9.63 26.60 -10.30
N LYS A 185 -9.77 27.92 -10.36
CA LYS A 185 -8.72 28.86 -10.74
C LYS A 185 -8.41 29.84 -9.60
N PHE A 186 -7.14 29.85 -9.16
CA PHE A 186 -6.64 30.69 -8.07
C PHE A 186 -5.80 31.85 -8.62
N ARG A 187 -6.47 32.88 -9.17
CA ARG A 187 -5.79 33.96 -9.90
C ARG A 187 -4.72 34.68 -9.07
N HIS A 188 -4.96 34.89 -7.79
CA HIS A 188 -4.03 35.56 -6.89
C HIS A 188 -2.75 34.76 -6.65
N LEU A 189 -2.78 33.45 -6.85
CA LEU A 189 -1.61 32.58 -6.69
C LEU A 189 -0.78 32.43 -7.97
N GLU A 190 -1.26 32.93 -9.12
CA GLU A 190 -0.51 32.96 -10.40
C GLU A 190 0.76 33.83 -10.32
N GLY A 191 0.95 34.57 -9.23
CA GLY A 191 2.19 35.27 -8.91
C GLY A 191 3.36 34.34 -8.55
N GLY A 192 3.12 33.03 -8.45
CA GLY A 192 4.11 32.00 -8.19
C GLY A 192 3.95 31.31 -6.84
N MET A 193 3.16 31.90 -5.93
CA MET A 193 2.96 31.37 -4.56
C MET A 193 2.46 29.92 -4.56
N ARG A 194 1.68 29.50 -5.57
CA ARG A 194 1.23 28.10 -5.69
C ARG A 194 2.38 27.07 -5.78
N TYR A 195 3.54 27.50 -6.29
CA TYR A 195 4.74 26.68 -6.43
C TYR A 195 5.74 26.89 -5.31
N ASP A 196 5.43 27.79 -4.37
CA ASP A 196 6.23 28.00 -3.18
C ASP A 196 6.10 26.77 -2.27
N PRO A 197 7.21 26.22 -1.74
CA PRO A 197 7.15 25.09 -0.83
C PRO A 197 6.41 25.38 0.48
N GLY A 198 6.32 26.64 0.88
CA GLY A 198 5.50 27.08 2.01
C GLY A 198 4.04 27.30 1.68
N TRP A 199 3.58 27.10 0.42
CA TRP A 199 2.17 27.26 0.06
C TRP A 199 1.23 26.45 0.95
N ALA A 200 1.60 25.19 1.23
CA ALA A 200 0.80 24.32 2.07
C ALA A 200 0.65 24.85 3.52
N VAL A 201 1.64 25.59 4.02
CA VAL A 201 1.56 26.28 5.33
C VAL A 201 0.53 27.41 5.25
N VAL A 202 0.60 28.23 4.19
CA VAL A 202 -0.31 29.37 4.00
C VAL A 202 -1.74 28.91 3.77
N SER A 203 -1.96 27.86 2.98
CA SER A 203 -3.28 27.31 2.72
C SER A 203 -3.91 26.67 3.97
N ALA A 204 -3.09 26.16 4.90
CA ALA A 204 -3.54 25.59 6.18
C ALA A 204 -3.89 26.65 7.25
N LEU A 205 -3.71 27.94 6.98
CA LEU A 205 -4.09 29.02 7.90
C LEU A 205 -5.62 29.17 8.04
N GLU A 206 -6.40 28.62 7.14
CA GLU A 206 -7.86 28.69 7.21
C GLU A 206 -8.51 27.36 6.86
N ASP A 207 -9.62 27.08 7.53
CA ASP A 207 -10.58 26.08 7.08
C ASP A 207 -11.54 26.77 6.12
N PHE A 208 -11.51 26.37 4.85
CA PHE A 208 -12.22 27.00 3.75
C PHE A 208 -13.26 26.03 3.19
N ASP A 209 -14.50 26.48 3.16
CA ASP A 209 -15.64 25.76 2.61
C ASP A 209 -15.83 26.16 1.14
N ASP A 210 -15.62 25.17 0.25
CA ASP A 210 -15.65 25.36 -1.20
C ASP A 210 -17.03 25.75 -1.74
N ASP A 211 -18.11 25.37 -1.04
CA ASP A 211 -19.50 25.58 -1.50
C ASP A 211 -20.00 26.97 -1.12
N THR A 212 -19.66 27.42 0.08
CA THR A 212 -20.07 28.73 0.61
C THR A 212 -19.06 29.84 0.29
N GLY A 213 -17.81 29.48 -0.02
CA GLY A 213 -16.71 30.41 -0.19
C GLY A 213 -16.28 31.11 1.10
N THR A 214 -16.66 30.56 2.25
CA THR A 214 -16.36 31.13 3.57
C THR A 214 -15.15 30.45 4.20
N ALA A 215 -14.41 31.20 5.01
CA ALA A 215 -13.23 30.71 5.73
C ALA A 215 -13.30 31.02 7.22
N THR A 216 -12.73 30.13 8.03
CA THR A 216 -12.49 30.35 9.45
C THR A 216 -11.01 30.17 9.77
N LYS A 217 -10.50 30.92 10.76
CA LYS A 217 -9.09 30.85 11.18
C LYS A 217 -8.76 29.45 11.71
N ALA A 218 -7.62 28.92 11.30
CA ALA A 218 -7.07 27.68 11.85
C ALA A 218 -6.64 27.83 13.33
N PRO A 219 -6.50 26.72 14.07
CA PRO A 219 -6.13 26.77 15.50
C PRO A 219 -4.82 27.47 15.83
N ILE A 220 -3.87 27.56 14.88
CA ILE A 220 -2.57 28.24 15.06
C ILE A 220 -2.72 29.72 15.48
N PHE A 221 -3.86 30.35 15.18
CA PHE A 221 -4.15 31.73 15.55
C PHE A 221 -4.53 31.91 17.01
N THR A 222 -4.91 30.85 17.72
CA THR A 222 -5.43 30.93 19.10
C THR A 222 -4.66 30.08 20.10
N ARG A 223 -3.96 29.03 19.65
CA ARG A 223 -3.19 28.12 20.51
C ARG A 223 -2.02 27.49 19.76
N ASP A 224 -1.17 26.79 20.49
CA ASP A 224 -0.16 25.94 19.88
C ASP A 224 -0.81 24.74 19.16
N VAL A 225 -0.22 24.38 18.03
CA VAL A 225 -0.61 23.22 17.22
C VAL A 225 0.44 22.11 17.30
N LEU A 226 1.58 22.38 17.94
CA LEU A 226 2.64 21.42 18.24
C LEU A 226 3.11 21.61 19.67
N THR A 227 3.35 20.49 20.33
CA THR A 227 4.10 20.42 21.57
C THR A 227 5.50 19.90 21.27
N ALA A 228 6.52 20.52 21.88
CA ALA A 228 7.89 20.07 21.75
C ALA A 228 8.02 18.61 22.24
N GLU A 229 8.74 17.79 21.49
CA GLU A 229 8.93 16.39 21.84
C GLU A 229 9.78 16.28 23.11
N ILE A 230 9.23 15.70 24.16
CA ILE A 230 9.98 15.34 25.36
C ILE A 230 10.41 13.90 25.19
N GLU A 231 11.72 13.66 25.19
CA GLU A 231 12.23 12.29 25.15
C GLU A 231 11.80 11.53 26.41
N ARG A 232 10.99 10.48 26.23
CA ARG A 232 10.66 9.55 27.32
C ARG A 232 11.88 8.71 27.67
N THR A 233 12.36 8.85 28.91
CA THR A 233 13.46 8.08 29.47
C THR A 233 12.98 6.93 30.37
N THR A 234 11.68 6.84 30.63
CA THR A 234 11.04 5.81 31.46
C THR A 234 9.76 5.30 30.80
N ALA A 235 9.30 4.12 31.20
CA ALA A 235 8.03 3.52 30.80
C ALA A 235 7.25 3.06 32.04
N ASP A 236 5.93 3.23 32.03
CA ASP A 236 5.08 2.84 33.16
C ASP A 236 4.64 1.36 33.08
N THR A 237 4.71 0.77 31.88
CA THR A 237 4.24 -0.60 31.59
C THR A 237 5.21 -1.39 30.70
N PRO A 238 5.25 -2.73 30.80
CA PRO A 238 6.07 -3.56 29.91
C PRO A 238 5.74 -3.40 28.43
N GLU A 239 4.46 -3.20 28.07
CA GLU A 239 4.00 -2.97 26.70
C GLU A 239 4.55 -1.65 26.14
N GLU A 240 4.53 -0.59 26.95
CA GLU A 240 5.14 0.69 26.59
C GLU A 240 6.66 0.55 26.42
N ALA A 241 7.34 -0.09 27.37
CA ALA A 241 8.78 -0.31 27.30
C ALA A 241 9.17 -1.14 26.05
N LEU A 242 8.42 -2.20 25.74
CA LEU A 242 8.59 -3.00 24.54
C LEU A 242 8.38 -2.16 23.27
N ALA A 243 7.33 -1.36 23.21
CA ALA A 243 7.08 -0.45 22.08
C ALA A 243 8.22 0.55 21.90
N MET A 244 8.75 1.11 23.00
CA MET A 244 9.92 2.01 22.97
C MET A 244 11.19 1.30 22.50
N SER A 245 11.41 0.03 22.90
CA SER A 245 12.53 -0.77 22.40
C SER A 245 12.43 -1.01 20.90
N LEU A 246 11.26 -1.44 20.41
CA LEU A 246 11.03 -1.67 18.98
C LEU A 246 11.16 -0.38 18.17
N ASP A 247 10.75 0.75 18.75
CA ASP A 247 10.88 2.07 18.16
C ASP A 247 12.35 2.51 18.00
N ARG A 248 13.16 2.32 19.05
CA ARG A 248 14.56 2.76 19.09
C ARG A 248 15.53 1.81 18.39
N THR A 249 15.32 0.50 18.55
CA THR A 249 16.31 -0.53 18.18
C THR A 249 15.83 -1.45 17.07
N ARG A 250 14.53 -1.40 16.72
CA ARG A 250 13.86 -2.34 15.79
C ARG A 250 13.87 -3.80 16.23
N ARG A 251 14.30 -4.09 17.46
CA ARG A 251 14.30 -5.43 18.07
C ARG A 251 13.77 -5.37 19.50
N VAL A 252 13.58 -6.54 20.09
CA VAL A 252 13.33 -6.67 21.52
C VAL A 252 14.68 -6.61 22.23
N ASP A 253 15.00 -5.46 22.80
CA ASP A 253 16.24 -5.20 23.52
C ASP A 253 15.95 -5.23 25.02
N VAL A 254 16.26 -6.36 25.68
CA VAL A 254 15.90 -6.60 27.08
C VAL A 254 16.61 -5.64 28.02
N ASP A 255 17.85 -5.23 27.71
CA ASP A 255 18.64 -4.30 28.52
C ASP A 255 17.99 -2.91 28.50
N LEU A 256 17.60 -2.43 27.32
CA LEU A 256 16.88 -1.17 27.19
C LEU A 256 15.51 -1.22 27.90
N ILE A 257 14.76 -2.32 27.77
CA ILE A 257 13.47 -2.47 28.45
C ILE A 257 13.65 -2.46 29.97
N SER A 258 14.67 -3.14 30.48
CA SER A 258 15.04 -3.17 31.89
C SER A 258 15.36 -1.78 32.43
N GLU A 259 16.14 -0.99 31.69
CA GLU A 259 16.45 0.41 32.01
C GLU A 259 15.17 1.28 32.03
N LEU A 260 14.33 1.17 31.00
CA LEU A 260 13.09 1.95 30.88
C LEU A 260 12.10 1.69 32.02
N LEU A 261 12.03 0.44 32.50
CA LEU A 261 11.17 0.03 33.61
C LEU A 261 11.80 0.25 34.99
N GLY A 262 13.12 0.52 35.05
CA GLY A 262 13.85 0.58 36.32
C GLY A 262 13.87 -0.74 37.09
N THR A 263 13.83 -1.88 36.38
CA THR A 263 13.82 -3.24 36.94
C THR A 263 15.11 -3.98 36.59
N GLY A 264 15.49 -5.02 37.33
CA GLY A 264 16.64 -5.86 36.94
C GLY A 264 16.26 -6.85 35.83
N GLU A 265 17.26 -7.31 35.05
CA GLU A 265 17.05 -8.16 33.84
C GLU A 265 16.16 -9.40 34.10
N HIS A 266 16.33 -10.05 35.26
CA HIS A 266 15.54 -11.24 35.61
C HIS A 266 14.05 -10.93 35.77
N ASP A 267 13.71 -9.82 36.43
CA ASP A 267 12.32 -9.38 36.62
C ASP A 267 11.74 -8.89 35.29
N THR A 268 12.56 -8.26 34.44
CA THR A 268 12.15 -7.81 33.10
C THR A 268 11.68 -8.96 32.21
N ARG A 269 12.38 -10.10 32.20
CA ARG A 269 11.98 -11.26 31.39
C ARG A 269 10.62 -11.82 31.82
N ALA A 270 10.34 -11.84 33.12
CA ALA A 270 9.03 -12.26 33.63
C ALA A 270 7.92 -11.27 33.24
N LEU A 271 8.22 -9.96 33.25
CA LEU A 271 7.28 -8.91 32.82
C LEU A 271 6.97 -8.92 31.32
N LEU A 272 7.87 -9.50 30.50
CA LEU A 272 7.69 -9.65 29.06
C LEU A 272 6.95 -10.95 28.67
N ASP A 273 6.58 -11.80 29.63
CA ASP A 273 5.84 -13.02 29.35
C ASP A 273 4.54 -12.74 28.60
N GLY A 274 4.26 -13.54 27.58
CA GLY A 274 3.12 -13.34 26.67
C GLY A 274 3.29 -12.20 25.65
N LEU A 275 4.17 -11.22 25.87
CA LEU A 275 4.43 -10.09 24.96
C LEU A 275 5.47 -10.43 23.89
N VAL A 276 6.43 -11.30 24.22
CA VAL A 276 7.50 -11.75 23.32
C VAL A 276 7.73 -13.25 23.47
N TYR A 277 8.29 -13.86 22.43
CA TYR A 277 8.63 -15.29 22.42
C TYR A 277 10.01 -15.49 21.77
N PRO A 278 10.75 -16.55 22.13
CA PRO A 278 11.98 -16.89 21.42
C PRO A 278 11.74 -17.12 19.93
N SER A 279 12.66 -16.67 19.08
CA SER A 279 12.63 -16.97 17.65
C SER A 279 12.76 -18.48 17.43
N LEU A 280 12.12 -19.00 16.39
CA LEU A 280 12.26 -20.42 16.02
C LEU A 280 13.57 -20.71 15.29
N ASP A 281 14.26 -19.67 14.82
CA ASP A 281 15.55 -19.78 14.12
C ASP A 281 16.75 -19.56 15.06
N ASP A 282 16.60 -18.69 16.08
CA ASP A 282 17.62 -18.39 17.09
C ASP A 282 16.99 -18.23 18.49
N PRO A 283 17.25 -19.13 19.46
CA PRO A 283 16.65 -19.07 20.79
C PRO A 283 17.05 -17.83 21.61
N ASP A 284 18.15 -17.15 21.27
CA ASP A 284 18.62 -15.96 21.98
C ASP A 284 17.93 -14.68 21.46
N GLU A 285 17.29 -14.74 20.30
CA GLU A 285 16.51 -13.64 19.73
C GLU A 285 15.05 -13.69 20.21
N LEU A 286 14.52 -12.57 20.69
CA LEU A 286 13.11 -12.43 21.06
C LEU A 286 12.30 -11.74 19.96
N VAL A 287 11.14 -12.32 19.66
CA VAL A 287 10.20 -11.87 18.64
C VAL A 287 8.91 -11.40 19.31
N PRO A 288 8.35 -10.23 18.95
CA PRO A 288 7.07 -9.77 19.50
C PRO A 288 5.92 -10.75 19.22
N ALA A 289 4.97 -10.84 20.16
CA ALA A 289 3.79 -11.70 20.07
C ALA A 289 3.01 -11.52 18.76
N THR A 290 2.89 -10.28 18.26
CA THR A 290 2.25 -9.97 16.97
C THR A 290 2.86 -10.75 15.80
N THR A 291 4.18 -10.94 15.79
CA THR A 291 4.91 -11.69 14.76
C THR A 291 4.96 -13.17 15.09
N ALA A 292 5.23 -13.52 16.35
CA ALA A 292 5.33 -14.90 16.82
C ALA A 292 4.02 -15.67 16.58
N LEU A 293 2.87 -15.09 16.95
CA LEU A 293 1.54 -15.71 16.91
C LEU A 293 0.78 -15.48 15.60
N SER A 294 1.46 -15.07 14.52
CA SER A 294 0.88 -14.86 13.19
C SER A 294 1.60 -15.66 12.10
N GLY A 295 1.11 -15.59 10.86
CA GLY A 295 1.61 -16.41 9.76
C GLY A 295 1.16 -17.87 9.91
N ASN A 296 2.01 -18.82 9.51
CA ASN A 296 1.67 -20.25 9.57
C ASN A 296 1.78 -20.80 11.02
N VAL A 297 0.74 -20.60 11.81
CA VAL A 297 0.72 -20.94 13.24
C VAL A 297 0.68 -22.45 13.50
N ARG A 298 0.28 -23.26 12.52
CA ARG A 298 0.35 -24.73 12.62
C ARG A 298 1.78 -25.22 12.50
N SER A 299 2.52 -24.76 11.49
CA SER A 299 3.94 -25.10 11.33
C SER A 299 4.78 -24.57 12.48
N LYS A 300 4.50 -23.34 12.94
CA LYS A 300 5.16 -22.77 14.12
C LYS A 300 4.91 -23.59 15.38
N LEU A 301 3.69 -24.09 15.60
CA LEU A 301 3.38 -24.95 16.75
C LEU A 301 4.20 -26.24 16.73
N VAL A 302 4.33 -26.87 15.57
CA VAL A 302 5.17 -28.08 15.42
C VAL A 302 6.63 -27.77 15.78
N ALA A 303 7.20 -26.70 15.20
CA ALA A 303 8.57 -26.30 15.48
C ALA A 303 8.79 -25.89 16.95
N ALA A 304 7.85 -25.17 17.56
CA ALA A 304 7.94 -24.79 18.96
C ALA A 304 7.87 -26.00 19.90
N ILE A 305 7.03 -27.00 19.58
CA ILE A 305 6.99 -28.27 20.34
C ILE A 305 8.33 -29.01 20.21
N GLU A 306 8.91 -29.04 19.01
CA GLU A 306 10.23 -29.65 18.80
C GLU A 306 11.33 -28.95 19.60
N ALA A 307 11.35 -27.62 19.58
CA ALA A 307 12.30 -26.81 20.34
C ALA A 307 12.11 -26.96 21.87
N ALA A 308 10.87 -27.09 22.34
CA ALA A 308 10.56 -27.27 23.76
C ALA A 308 11.15 -28.57 24.35
N TYR A 309 11.43 -29.60 23.54
CA TYR A 309 12.08 -30.82 24.04
C TYR A 309 13.52 -30.58 24.52
N THR A 310 14.22 -29.58 23.96
CA THR A 310 15.62 -29.28 24.27
C THR A 310 15.78 -27.95 25.02
N ASN A 311 14.81 -27.03 24.92
CA ASN A 311 14.82 -25.74 25.58
C ASN A 311 13.43 -25.41 26.19
N PRO A 312 13.26 -25.53 27.52
CA PRO A 312 12.00 -25.23 28.21
C PRO A 312 11.47 -23.80 28.02
N ALA A 313 12.30 -22.84 27.56
CA ALA A 313 11.86 -21.48 27.27
C ALA A 313 10.78 -21.39 26.17
N TYR A 314 10.62 -22.43 25.34
CA TYR A 314 9.55 -22.51 24.34
C TYR A 314 8.20 -22.98 24.89
N GLU A 315 8.11 -23.48 26.13
CA GLU A 315 6.84 -23.98 26.70
C GLU A 315 5.71 -22.92 26.68
N PRO A 316 5.95 -21.65 27.09
CA PRO A 316 4.94 -20.59 26.96
C PRO A 316 4.55 -20.33 25.50
N TYR A 317 5.49 -20.40 24.57
CA TYR A 317 5.22 -20.21 23.15
C TYR A 317 4.33 -21.32 22.59
N VAL A 318 4.57 -22.58 22.99
CA VAL A 318 3.72 -23.72 22.65
C VAL A 318 2.30 -23.51 23.19
N ALA A 319 2.17 -23.08 24.44
CA ALA A 319 0.86 -22.80 25.04
C ALA A 319 0.10 -21.73 24.26
N ALA A 320 0.74 -20.58 23.99
CA ALA A 320 0.15 -19.49 23.22
C ALA A 320 -0.21 -19.91 21.78
N LEU A 321 0.65 -20.67 21.11
CA LEU A 321 0.37 -21.17 19.77
C LEU A 321 -0.82 -22.12 19.73
N ARG A 322 -1.07 -22.93 20.78
CA ARG A 322 -2.25 -23.79 20.86
C ARG A 322 -3.55 -23.00 20.94
N GLU A 323 -3.54 -21.85 21.62
CA GLU A 323 -4.73 -20.99 21.77
C GLU A 323 -5.10 -20.25 20.48
N VAL A 324 -4.11 -19.88 19.66
CA VAL A 324 -4.34 -19.09 18.44
C VAL A 324 -4.56 -19.93 17.18
N GLN A 325 -4.78 -21.24 17.31
CA GLN A 325 -5.03 -22.11 16.16
C GLN A 325 -6.36 -21.72 15.48
N PRO A 326 -6.39 -21.60 14.13
CA PRO A 326 -7.64 -21.43 13.41
C PRO A 326 -8.59 -22.60 13.70
N GLU A 327 -9.88 -22.29 13.83
CA GLU A 327 -10.94 -23.28 13.97
C GLU A 327 -10.85 -24.30 12.82
N GLN A 328 -10.88 -25.59 13.16
CA GLN A 328 -10.72 -26.64 12.16
C GLN A 328 -11.88 -26.62 11.18
N ARG A 329 -11.54 -26.70 9.88
CA ARG A 329 -12.53 -26.94 8.84
C ARG A 329 -12.96 -28.38 8.88
N GLU A 330 -14.26 -28.60 8.84
CA GLU A 330 -14.84 -29.94 8.75
C GLU A 330 -14.98 -30.35 7.28
N ALA A 331 -15.25 -31.63 7.02
CA ALA A 331 -15.39 -32.15 5.66
C ALA A 331 -16.44 -31.38 4.82
N ASP A 332 -17.53 -30.95 5.47
CA ASP A 332 -18.62 -30.20 4.82
C ASP A 332 -18.21 -28.79 4.37
N ASP A 333 -17.19 -28.20 5.01
CA ASP A 333 -16.62 -26.90 4.61
C ASP A 333 -15.66 -27.01 3.42
N ILE A 334 -15.21 -28.22 3.10
CA ILE A 334 -14.13 -28.46 2.15
C ILE A 334 -14.71 -28.89 0.79
N LYS A 335 -14.74 -27.95 -0.15
CA LYS A 335 -15.08 -28.23 -1.54
C LYS A 335 -13.88 -28.82 -2.29
N VAL A 336 -14.00 -30.08 -2.69
CA VAL A 336 -12.94 -30.80 -3.42
C VAL A 336 -13.42 -31.15 -4.82
N ARG A 337 -12.52 -31.02 -5.79
CA ARG A 337 -12.67 -31.58 -7.13
C ARG A 337 -11.68 -32.72 -7.35
N PRO A 338 -11.97 -33.69 -8.22
CA PRO A 338 -10.95 -34.62 -8.70
C PRO A 338 -9.76 -33.84 -9.27
N GLY A 339 -8.56 -34.32 -8.99
CA GLY A 339 -7.31 -33.70 -9.42
C GLY A 339 -6.89 -32.45 -8.64
N ALA A 340 -7.48 -32.18 -7.47
CA ALA A 340 -6.89 -31.22 -6.54
C ALA A 340 -5.46 -31.69 -6.14
N PRO A 341 -4.40 -30.89 -6.35
CA PRO A 341 -3.00 -31.35 -6.18
C PRO A 341 -2.62 -31.81 -4.78
N TRP A 342 -3.39 -31.45 -3.76
CA TRP A 342 -3.15 -31.85 -2.38
C TRP A 342 -3.74 -33.24 -2.04
N ILE A 343 -4.63 -33.76 -2.91
CA ILE A 343 -5.16 -35.12 -2.77
C ILE A 343 -4.08 -36.11 -3.20
N PRO A 344 -3.72 -37.09 -2.35
CA PRO A 344 -2.74 -38.10 -2.72
C PRO A 344 -3.17 -38.90 -3.95
N ALA A 345 -2.24 -39.19 -4.86
CA ALA A 345 -2.55 -39.90 -6.10
C ALA A 345 -3.14 -41.31 -5.85
N ALA A 346 -2.73 -41.97 -4.76
CA ALA A 346 -3.31 -43.23 -4.31
C ALA A 346 -4.82 -43.15 -4.06
N VAL A 347 -5.34 -41.99 -3.62
CA VAL A 347 -6.78 -41.78 -3.40
C VAL A 347 -7.54 -41.73 -4.74
N ILE A 348 -6.96 -41.10 -5.76
CA ILE A 348 -7.53 -41.06 -7.11
C ILE A 348 -7.58 -42.47 -7.73
N ALA A 349 -6.50 -43.24 -7.59
CA ALA A 349 -6.46 -44.63 -8.04
C ALA A 349 -7.51 -45.48 -7.30
N ALA A 350 -7.57 -45.41 -5.97
CA ALA A 350 -8.54 -46.15 -5.17
C ALA A 350 -9.99 -45.81 -5.52
N PHE A 351 -10.30 -44.53 -5.79
CA PHE A 351 -11.61 -44.13 -6.27
C PHE A 351 -11.95 -44.81 -7.60
N ALA A 352 -11.04 -44.74 -8.58
CA ALA A 352 -11.27 -45.32 -9.89
C ALA A 352 -11.47 -46.85 -9.81
N GLU A 353 -10.67 -47.53 -8.99
CA GLU A 353 -10.79 -48.97 -8.79
C GLU A 353 -12.13 -49.36 -8.19
N LYS A 354 -12.56 -48.62 -7.15
CA LYS A 354 -13.83 -48.88 -6.46
C LYS A 354 -15.03 -48.57 -7.36
N THR A 355 -15.06 -47.39 -7.97
CA THR A 355 -16.22 -46.86 -8.71
C THR A 355 -16.40 -47.54 -10.07
N PHE A 356 -15.30 -47.85 -10.75
CA PHE A 356 -15.35 -48.51 -12.07
C PHE A 356 -15.21 -50.04 -11.99
N ALA A 357 -15.07 -50.58 -10.77
CA ALA A 357 -14.87 -52.01 -10.50
C ALA A 357 -13.74 -52.62 -11.32
N VAL A 358 -12.58 -51.95 -11.34
CA VAL A 358 -11.38 -52.35 -12.08
C VAL A 358 -10.20 -52.37 -11.13
N ALA A 359 -9.22 -53.26 -11.34
CA ALA A 359 -8.02 -53.34 -10.51
C ALA A 359 -6.77 -52.91 -11.28
N GLY A 360 -5.77 -52.39 -10.56
CA GLY A 360 -4.49 -51.96 -11.10
C GLY A 360 -4.56 -50.61 -11.81
N VAL A 361 -5.30 -49.65 -11.24
CA VAL A 361 -5.30 -48.26 -11.72
C VAL A 361 -4.05 -47.56 -11.20
N THR A 362 -3.34 -46.85 -12.08
CA THR A 362 -2.25 -45.97 -11.70
C THR A 362 -2.72 -44.52 -11.81
N ALA A 363 -2.32 -43.71 -10.82
CA ALA A 363 -2.56 -42.28 -10.84
C ALA A 363 -1.28 -41.55 -10.42
N GLU A 364 -0.92 -40.51 -11.14
CA GLU A 364 0.27 -39.70 -10.90
C GLU A 364 -0.03 -38.22 -11.17
N HIS A 365 0.62 -37.33 -10.40
CA HIS A 365 0.57 -35.88 -10.61
C HIS A 365 1.99 -35.34 -10.79
N ILE A 366 2.38 -35.12 -12.05
CA ILE A 366 3.75 -34.72 -12.43
C ILE A 366 3.66 -33.49 -13.34
N GLY A 367 4.47 -32.46 -13.06
CA GLY A 367 4.53 -31.26 -13.90
C GLY A 367 3.22 -30.47 -13.99
N GLY A 368 2.37 -30.55 -12.95
CA GLY A 368 1.06 -29.89 -12.92
C GLY A 368 -0.03 -30.60 -13.73
N ARG A 369 0.23 -31.82 -14.19
CA ARG A 369 -0.72 -32.65 -14.94
C ARG A 369 -1.00 -33.96 -14.22
N TRP A 370 -2.26 -34.36 -14.20
CA TRP A 370 -2.68 -35.68 -13.76
C TRP A 370 -2.66 -36.68 -14.92
N THR A 371 -2.14 -37.87 -14.64
CA THR A 371 -2.28 -39.04 -15.50
C THR A 371 -3.00 -40.12 -14.70
N VAL A 372 -4.06 -40.68 -15.28
CA VAL A 372 -4.81 -41.79 -14.68
C VAL A 372 -4.92 -42.88 -15.74
N ASP A 373 -4.35 -44.06 -15.45
CA ASP A 373 -4.27 -45.14 -16.44
C ASP A 373 -4.63 -46.51 -15.87
N VAL A 374 -5.03 -47.40 -16.76
CA VAL A 374 -5.27 -48.81 -16.51
C VAL A 374 -5.02 -49.58 -17.80
N ALA A 375 -4.53 -50.83 -17.68
CA ALA A 375 -4.21 -51.67 -18.82
C ALA A 375 -5.35 -51.72 -19.85
N LYS A 376 -5.02 -51.53 -21.14
CA LYS A 376 -5.99 -51.37 -22.23
C LYS A 376 -7.08 -52.45 -22.29
N TYR A 377 -6.72 -53.70 -22.00
CA TYR A 377 -7.67 -54.82 -22.01
C TYR A 377 -8.69 -54.77 -20.85
N LYS A 378 -8.53 -53.87 -19.88
CA LYS A 378 -9.49 -53.64 -18.78
C LYS A 378 -10.42 -52.45 -19.05
N ARG A 379 -10.20 -51.69 -20.13
CA ARG A 379 -11.00 -50.50 -20.49
C ARG A 379 -12.27 -50.87 -21.28
N HIS A 380 -13.05 -51.81 -20.76
CA HIS A 380 -14.27 -52.31 -21.41
C HIS A 380 -15.36 -52.69 -20.39
N GLY A 381 -16.60 -52.85 -20.86
CA GLY A 381 -17.73 -53.33 -20.05
C GLY A 381 -18.62 -52.21 -19.52
N ARG A 382 -19.79 -52.59 -19.00
CA ARG A 382 -20.91 -51.69 -18.70
C ARG A 382 -20.51 -50.47 -17.84
N LEU A 383 -19.75 -50.67 -16.76
CA LEU A 383 -19.33 -49.56 -15.89
C LEU A 383 -18.39 -48.58 -16.61
N MET A 384 -17.43 -49.14 -17.36
CA MET A 384 -16.35 -48.40 -18.01
C MET A 384 -16.83 -47.62 -19.24
N THR A 385 -17.78 -48.16 -20.00
CA THR A 385 -18.17 -47.60 -21.31
C THR A 385 -19.63 -47.12 -21.39
N ASP A 386 -20.46 -47.40 -20.39
CA ASP A 386 -21.88 -47.01 -20.45
C ASP A 386 -22.31 -46.22 -19.21
N GLU A 387 -21.94 -46.67 -18.01
CA GLU A 387 -22.39 -46.06 -16.75
C GLU A 387 -21.59 -44.81 -16.39
N TRP A 388 -20.26 -44.90 -16.48
CA TRP A 388 -19.33 -43.82 -16.14
C TRP A 388 -18.57 -43.27 -17.35
N GLY A 389 -18.53 -44.02 -18.46
CA GLY A 389 -17.95 -43.59 -19.73
C GLY A 389 -18.95 -43.65 -20.89
N LEU A 390 -18.41 -43.62 -22.10
CA LEU A 390 -19.13 -43.78 -23.37
C LEU A 390 -18.43 -44.83 -24.25
N GLN A 391 -19.20 -45.53 -25.07
CA GLN A 391 -18.69 -46.45 -26.10
C GLN A 391 -18.09 -45.69 -27.30
N LYS A 392 -17.13 -44.82 -27.03
CA LYS A 392 -16.38 -44.03 -28.01
C LYS A 392 -14.90 -43.98 -27.59
N ARG A 393 -14.00 -43.84 -28.58
CA ARG A 393 -12.55 -43.82 -28.35
C ARG A 393 -12.17 -42.68 -27.38
N ASN A 394 -11.37 -43.00 -26.37
CA ASN A 394 -10.87 -42.06 -25.34
C ASN A 394 -11.96 -41.39 -24.49
N LEU A 395 -13.16 -41.97 -24.41
CA LEU A 395 -14.26 -41.51 -23.57
C LEU A 395 -14.71 -42.58 -22.56
N ASP A 396 -13.84 -43.56 -22.29
CA ASP A 396 -14.05 -44.51 -21.19
C ASP A 396 -13.92 -43.81 -19.83
N ALA A 397 -14.43 -44.44 -18.78
CA ALA A 397 -14.53 -43.84 -17.45
C ALA A 397 -13.18 -43.34 -16.90
N VAL A 398 -12.07 -44.04 -17.18
CA VAL A 398 -10.72 -43.63 -16.75
C VAL A 398 -10.25 -42.42 -17.54
N SER A 399 -10.49 -42.38 -18.86
CA SER A 399 -10.19 -41.20 -19.69
C SER A 399 -10.99 -39.96 -19.27
N LEU A 400 -12.26 -40.13 -18.90
CA LEU A 400 -13.07 -39.03 -18.39
C LEU A 400 -12.60 -38.58 -17.00
N LEU A 401 -12.22 -39.50 -16.12
CA LEU A 401 -11.62 -39.14 -14.82
C LEU A 401 -10.30 -38.36 -14.99
N GLU A 402 -9.41 -38.78 -15.89
CA GLU A 402 -8.20 -38.01 -16.22
C GLU A 402 -8.55 -36.60 -16.72
N ALA A 403 -9.55 -36.48 -17.60
CA ALA A 403 -10.00 -35.19 -18.10
C ALA A 403 -10.51 -34.28 -16.96
N VAL A 404 -11.33 -34.81 -16.05
CA VAL A 404 -11.84 -34.07 -14.88
C VAL A 404 -10.70 -33.67 -13.94
N CYS A 405 -9.72 -34.55 -13.68
CA CYS A 405 -8.58 -34.22 -12.82
C CYS A 405 -7.79 -33.01 -13.36
N ASN A 406 -7.70 -32.89 -14.69
CA ASN A 406 -7.02 -31.81 -15.37
C ASN A 406 -7.91 -30.60 -15.70
N SER A 407 -9.14 -30.54 -15.18
CA SER A 407 -10.14 -29.51 -15.54
C SER A 407 -10.33 -29.33 -17.05
N LYS A 408 -10.13 -30.40 -17.82
CA LYS A 408 -10.23 -30.37 -19.28
C LYS A 408 -11.69 -30.52 -19.70
N ALA A 409 -12.22 -29.50 -20.37
CA ALA A 409 -13.53 -29.61 -21.01
C ALA A 409 -13.49 -30.69 -22.09
N VAL A 410 -14.38 -31.68 -21.99
CA VAL A 410 -14.50 -32.74 -22.97
C VAL A 410 -15.41 -32.25 -24.10
N VAL A 411 -14.85 -32.19 -25.31
CA VAL A 411 -15.55 -31.86 -26.56
C VAL A 411 -15.34 -33.01 -27.53
N VAL A 412 -16.42 -33.51 -28.09
CA VAL A 412 -16.42 -34.62 -29.05
C VAL A 412 -16.69 -34.05 -30.44
N THR A 413 -15.87 -34.41 -31.42
CA THR A 413 -16.04 -34.02 -32.81
C THR A 413 -16.52 -35.20 -33.66
N THR A 414 -17.26 -34.92 -34.72
CA THR A 414 -17.62 -35.88 -35.78
C THR A 414 -16.40 -36.23 -36.63
N GLU A 415 -16.53 -37.20 -37.53
CA GLU A 415 -15.47 -37.56 -38.49
C GLU A 415 -15.15 -36.42 -39.47
N GLU A 416 -16.10 -35.50 -39.68
CA GLU A 416 -15.99 -34.33 -40.54
C GLU A 416 -15.32 -33.13 -39.84
N GLY A 417 -15.04 -33.25 -38.53
CA GLY A 417 -14.38 -32.23 -37.72
C GLY A 417 -15.32 -31.28 -36.98
N ASP A 418 -16.63 -31.38 -37.22
CA ASP A 418 -17.66 -30.58 -36.56
C ASP A 418 -17.90 -31.05 -35.11
N VAL A 419 -18.41 -30.18 -34.25
CA VAL A 419 -18.72 -30.55 -32.86
C VAL A 419 -19.96 -31.45 -32.82
N ASP A 420 -19.80 -32.66 -32.28
CA ASP A 420 -20.91 -33.55 -31.93
C ASP A 420 -21.52 -33.08 -30.59
N ALA A 421 -22.52 -32.20 -30.69
CA ALA A 421 -23.17 -31.60 -29.53
C ALA A 421 -23.79 -32.64 -28.59
N GLN A 422 -24.37 -33.71 -29.15
CA GLN A 422 -25.02 -34.75 -28.35
C GLN A 422 -24.00 -35.58 -27.57
N ALA A 423 -22.92 -36.02 -28.22
CA ALA A 423 -21.88 -36.79 -27.55
C ALA A 423 -21.05 -35.94 -26.59
N THR A 424 -20.85 -34.65 -26.91
CA THR A 424 -20.22 -33.67 -26.01
C THR A 424 -21.05 -33.51 -24.75
N PHE A 425 -22.36 -33.27 -24.87
CA PHE A 425 -23.26 -33.16 -23.72
C PHE A 425 -23.27 -34.45 -22.88
N ALA A 426 -23.33 -35.62 -23.53
CA ALA A 426 -23.28 -36.90 -22.84
C ALA A 426 -21.95 -37.09 -22.06
N ALA A 427 -20.81 -36.76 -22.66
CA ALA A 427 -19.50 -36.87 -22.01
C ALA A 427 -19.36 -35.90 -20.83
N GLN A 428 -19.85 -34.67 -20.98
CA GLN A 428 -19.87 -33.67 -19.90
C GLN A 428 -20.79 -34.11 -18.75
N ALA A 429 -21.95 -34.71 -19.05
CA ALA A 429 -22.82 -35.28 -18.03
C ALA A 429 -22.15 -36.44 -17.27
N LYS A 430 -21.36 -37.29 -17.96
CA LYS A 430 -20.53 -38.31 -17.29
C LYS A 430 -19.44 -37.70 -16.41
N CYS A 431 -18.78 -36.64 -16.86
CA CYS A 431 -17.77 -35.93 -16.07
C CYS A 431 -18.37 -35.31 -14.79
N ALA A 432 -19.55 -34.70 -14.89
CA ALA A 432 -20.29 -34.18 -13.74
C ALA A 432 -20.65 -35.30 -12.76
N LYS A 433 -21.20 -36.41 -13.27
CA LYS A 433 -21.51 -37.60 -12.46
C LYS A 433 -20.27 -38.15 -11.73
N ILE A 434 -19.13 -38.28 -12.42
CA ILE A 434 -17.86 -38.72 -11.82
C ILE A 434 -17.43 -37.75 -10.70
N THR A 435 -17.57 -36.45 -10.93
CA THR A 435 -17.20 -35.42 -9.95
C THR A 435 -18.05 -35.52 -8.68
N GLU A 436 -19.38 -35.66 -8.83
CA GLU A 436 -20.31 -35.81 -7.71
C GLU A 436 -20.04 -37.09 -6.92
N GLU A 437 -19.83 -38.22 -7.62
CA GLU A 437 -19.50 -39.48 -6.96
C GLU A 437 -18.16 -39.43 -6.25
N PHE A 438 -17.16 -38.80 -6.87
CA PHE A 438 -15.85 -38.62 -6.24
C PHE A 438 -15.98 -37.89 -4.92
N THR A 439 -16.69 -36.76 -4.88
CA THR A 439 -16.88 -35.98 -3.64
C THR A 439 -17.62 -36.80 -2.59
N ARG A 440 -18.69 -37.50 -2.96
CA ARG A 440 -19.44 -38.36 -2.02
C ARG A 440 -18.55 -39.47 -1.46
N TRP A 441 -17.87 -40.19 -2.35
CA TRP A 441 -16.99 -41.30 -1.98
C TRP A 441 -15.82 -40.80 -1.12
N LEU A 442 -15.23 -39.64 -1.43
CA LEU A 442 -14.09 -39.09 -0.70
C LEU A 442 -14.38 -39.00 0.80
N TRP A 443 -15.58 -38.58 1.16
CA TRP A 443 -16.01 -38.30 2.54
C TRP A 443 -16.81 -39.42 3.21
N SER A 444 -17.16 -40.50 2.50
CA SER A 444 -17.99 -41.57 3.04
C SER A 444 -17.27 -42.53 4.00
N ASP A 445 -15.95 -42.47 4.05
CA ASP A 445 -15.09 -43.33 4.86
C ASP A 445 -14.40 -42.46 5.91
N ASP A 446 -14.58 -42.81 7.18
CA ASP A 446 -14.14 -41.97 8.30
C ASP A 446 -12.61 -41.80 8.31
N GLU A 447 -11.84 -42.88 8.12
CA GLU A 447 -10.38 -42.83 8.14
C GLU A 447 -9.82 -41.95 7.00
N ARG A 448 -10.32 -42.13 5.78
CA ARG A 448 -9.95 -41.29 4.63
C ARG A 448 -10.38 -39.84 4.84
N ARG A 449 -11.60 -39.61 5.31
CA ARG A 449 -12.13 -38.26 5.57
C ARG A 449 -11.23 -37.54 6.56
N ASP A 450 -10.99 -38.12 7.72
CA ASP A 450 -10.25 -37.50 8.82
C ASP A 450 -8.80 -37.20 8.40
N THR A 451 -8.17 -38.13 7.65
CA THR A 451 -6.82 -37.93 7.09
C THR A 451 -6.76 -36.74 6.12
N LEU A 452 -7.73 -36.64 5.19
CA LEU A 452 -7.76 -35.57 4.20
C LEU A 452 -8.16 -34.22 4.81
N VAL A 453 -9.07 -34.21 5.78
CA VAL A 453 -9.44 -33.02 6.55
C VAL A 453 -8.23 -32.49 7.31
N ALA A 454 -7.46 -33.36 7.99
CA ALA A 454 -6.24 -32.99 8.68
C ALA A 454 -5.20 -32.39 7.71
N GLU A 455 -5.00 -33.02 6.55
CA GLU A 455 -4.06 -32.52 5.55
C GLU A 455 -4.50 -31.18 4.95
N TYR A 456 -5.80 -31.00 4.69
CA TYR A 456 -6.35 -29.73 4.24
C TYR A 456 -6.12 -28.63 5.28
N ASN A 457 -6.44 -28.89 6.54
CA ASN A 457 -6.27 -27.92 7.62
C ASN A 457 -4.80 -27.55 7.82
N ARG A 458 -3.90 -28.53 7.75
CA ARG A 458 -2.45 -28.31 7.83
C ARG A 458 -1.94 -27.40 6.71
N ARG A 459 -2.40 -27.59 5.47
CA ARG A 459 -1.92 -26.83 4.30
C ARG A 459 -2.57 -25.46 4.17
N PHE A 460 -3.89 -25.38 4.32
CA PHE A 460 -4.68 -24.21 3.92
C PHE A 460 -5.30 -23.45 5.09
N ASN A 461 -5.66 -24.13 6.18
CA ASN A 461 -6.22 -23.51 7.39
C ASN A 461 -5.15 -23.29 8.47
N SER A 462 -4.05 -22.66 8.08
CA SER A 462 -2.85 -22.55 8.91
C SER A 462 -2.36 -21.11 9.07
N LEU A 463 -2.88 -20.16 8.28
CA LEU A 463 -2.48 -18.77 8.31
C LEU A 463 -3.34 -17.95 9.26
N ARG A 464 -2.70 -17.25 10.20
CA ARG A 464 -3.32 -16.25 11.06
C ARG A 464 -2.76 -14.86 10.73
N ALA A 465 -3.63 -13.88 10.50
CA ALA A 465 -3.20 -12.51 10.28
C ALA A 465 -2.59 -11.91 11.57
N PRO A 466 -1.52 -11.10 11.49
CA PRO A 466 -1.03 -10.35 12.63
C PRO A 466 -2.09 -9.36 13.12
N VAL A 467 -2.12 -9.15 14.44
CA VAL A 467 -2.95 -8.15 15.10
C VAL A 467 -2.01 -7.08 15.65
N TYR A 468 -2.11 -5.86 15.11
CA TYR A 468 -1.32 -4.72 15.55
C TYR A 468 -2.11 -3.87 16.52
N ASP A 469 -1.43 -3.44 17.58
CA ASP A 469 -1.88 -2.37 18.46
C ASP A 469 -0.93 -1.18 18.30
N GLY A 470 -1.47 -0.06 17.84
CA GLY A 470 -0.74 1.20 17.69
C GLY A 470 -0.92 2.15 18.87
N SER A 471 -1.54 1.72 19.97
CA SER A 471 -1.82 2.55 21.15
C SER A 471 -0.57 3.23 21.75
N GLN A 472 0.60 2.61 21.58
CA GLN A 472 1.89 3.11 22.07
C GLN A 472 2.71 3.87 21.01
N LEU A 473 2.19 4.03 19.78
CA LEU A 473 2.90 4.81 18.75
C LEU A 473 2.99 6.28 19.16
N ARG A 474 4.20 6.83 19.18
CA ARG A 474 4.47 8.22 19.57
C ARG A 474 3.95 9.24 18.56
N LEU A 475 4.04 8.91 17.26
CA LEU A 475 3.67 9.77 16.14
C LEU A 475 4.25 11.20 16.26
N PRO A 476 5.58 11.39 16.45
CA PRO A 476 6.16 12.70 16.72
C PRO A 476 5.88 13.73 15.62
N GLY A 477 5.60 14.97 16.02
CA GLY A 477 5.24 16.06 15.12
C GLY A 477 3.79 16.04 14.63
N LEU A 478 2.97 15.07 15.07
CA LEU A 478 1.53 15.11 14.91
C LEU A 478 0.96 16.31 15.67
N SER A 479 0.03 17.02 15.04
CA SER A 479 -0.64 18.19 15.62
C SER A 479 -1.52 17.81 16.80
N ASP A 480 -1.43 18.59 17.89
CA ASP A 480 -2.28 18.44 19.09
C ASP A 480 -3.76 18.70 18.81
N HIS A 481 -4.09 19.21 17.62
CA HIS A 481 -5.47 19.38 17.18
C HIS A 481 -6.14 18.05 16.81
N PHE A 482 -5.37 17.03 16.43
CA PHE A 482 -5.89 15.74 15.99
C PHE A 482 -5.63 14.66 17.05
N THR A 483 -6.67 13.92 17.40
CA THR A 483 -6.54 12.68 18.17
C THR A 483 -6.89 11.52 17.24
N PRO A 484 -5.89 10.76 16.74
CA PRO A 484 -6.15 9.62 15.87
C PRO A 484 -7.03 8.58 16.55
N HIS A 485 -7.98 8.02 15.82
CA HIS A 485 -8.75 6.89 16.31
C HIS A 485 -7.85 5.64 16.46
N TYR A 486 -8.23 4.73 17.36
CA TYR A 486 -7.47 3.50 17.63
C TYR A 486 -7.15 2.71 16.34
N TYR A 487 -8.11 2.60 15.41
CA TYR A 487 -7.92 1.87 14.16
C TYR A 487 -6.93 2.56 13.20
N GLN A 488 -6.79 3.89 13.25
CA GLN A 488 -5.79 4.61 12.45
C GLN A 488 -4.40 4.33 13.00
N ARG A 489 -4.24 4.32 14.34
CA ARG A 489 -2.96 3.96 14.98
C ARG A 489 -2.59 2.51 14.69
N ASN A 490 -3.55 1.57 14.78
CA ASN A 490 -3.32 0.17 14.43
C ASN A 490 -2.92 0.00 12.96
N ALA A 491 -3.54 0.78 12.06
CA ALA A 491 -3.17 0.80 10.65
C ALA A 491 -1.74 1.33 10.43
N VAL A 492 -1.33 2.38 11.14
CA VAL A 492 0.05 2.89 11.09
C VAL A 492 1.03 1.83 11.59
N ALA A 493 0.74 1.19 12.74
CA ALA A 493 1.56 0.11 13.29
C ALA A 493 1.69 -1.07 12.31
N ARG A 494 0.62 -1.39 11.57
CA ARG A 494 0.66 -2.39 10.52
C ARG A 494 1.57 -1.97 9.35
N ILE A 495 1.41 -0.75 8.84
CA ILE A 495 2.18 -0.24 7.70
C ILE A 495 3.68 -0.20 8.00
N THR A 496 4.09 0.10 9.23
CA THR A 496 5.52 0.17 9.62
C THR A 496 6.17 -1.21 9.85
N ASN A 497 5.37 -2.27 9.88
CA ASN A 497 5.82 -3.65 10.15
C ASN A 497 5.53 -4.61 8.98
N GLU A 498 4.76 -4.21 7.97
CA GLU A 498 4.48 -5.00 6.77
C GLU A 498 5.06 -4.34 5.51
N PRO A 499 5.54 -5.13 4.53
CA PRO A 499 6.07 -4.58 3.27
C PRO A 499 4.98 -3.94 2.40
N SER A 500 3.73 -4.38 2.54
CA SER A 500 2.58 -3.82 1.84
C SER A 500 1.31 -3.98 2.68
N THR A 501 0.42 -3.00 2.59
CA THR A 501 -0.83 -2.98 3.36
C THR A 501 -1.94 -2.38 2.51
N LEU A 502 -3.11 -3.03 2.52
CA LEU A 502 -4.35 -2.49 1.98
C LEU A 502 -5.16 -1.85 3.12
N LEU A 503 -5.49 -0.56 2.98
CA LEU A 503 -6.37 0.16 3.89
C LEU A 503 -7.81 0.14 3.38
N ASP A 504 -8.52 -0.96 3.63
CA ASP A 504 -9.94 -1.12 3.24
C ASP A 504 -10.89 -0.49 4.28
N HIS A 505 -10.69 0.80 4.56
CA HIS A 505 -11.56 1.57 5.46
C HIS A 505 -12.67 2.28 4.67
N VAL A 506 -13.84 2.40 5.30
CA VAL A 506 -14.99 3.14 4.73
C VAL A 506 -14.65 4.61 4.41
N VAL A 507 -15.46 5.23 3.54
CA VAL A 507 -15.35 6.67 3.24
C VAL A 507 -15.59 7.46 4.54
N GLY A 508 -14.80 8.51 4.78
CA GLY A 508 -14.87 9.32 6.00
C GLY A 508 -14.07 8.79 7.19
N ALA A 509 -13.50 7.58 7.13
CA ALA A 509 -12.69 7.01 8.23
C ALA A 509 -11.30 7.67 8.44
N GLY A 510 -11.04 8.84 7.86
CA GLY A 510 -9.75 9.53 8.00
C GLY A 510 -8.56 8.78 7.39
N LYS A 511 -8.73 8.21 6.19
CA LYS A 511 -7.66 7.50 5.47
C LYS A 511 -6.44 8.40 5.20
N THR A 512 -6.66 9.66 4.82
CA THR A 512 -5.56 10.61 4.56
C THR A 512 -4.68 10.80 5.79
N GLY A 513 -5.28 11.03 6.97
CA GLY A 513 -4.53 11.12 8.22
C GLY A 513 -3.71 9.86 8.51
N THR A 514 -4.28 8.67 8.26
CA THR A 514 -3.56 7.39 8.41
C THR A 514 -2.35 7.31 7.48
N MET A 515 -2.51 7.69 6.20
CA MET A 515 -1.42 7.69 5.22
C MET A 515 -0.31 8.68 5.59
N LEU A 516 -0.68 9.87 6.07
CA LEU A 516 0.27 10.90 6.49
C LEU A 516 1.05 10.47 7.73
N MET A 517 0.36 9.94 8.75
CA MET A 517 1.02 9.41 9.94
C MET A 517 1.97 8.26 9.59
N ALA A 518 1.54 7.33 8.73
CA ALA A 518 2.40 6.23 8.29
C ALA A 518 3.62 6.72 7.50
N ALA A 519 3.46 7.71 6.62
CA ALA A 519 4.57 8.28 5.87
C ALA A 519 5.63 8.93 6.79
N MET A 520 5.18 9.67 7.81
CA MET A 520 6.07 10.30 8.79
C MET A 520 6.78 9.26 9.65
N GLU A 521 6.06 8.24 10.11
CA GLU A 521 6.63 7.16 10.91
C GLU A 521 7.62 6.31 10.12
N LEU A 522 7.31 5.93 8.87
CA LEU A 522 8.24 5.21 7.99
C LEU A 522 9.55 5.99 7.78
N ARG A 523 9.45 7.32 7.65
CA ARG A 523 10.63 8.19 7.51
C ARG A 523 11.41 8.30 8.82
N ARG A 524 10.72 8.51 9.94
CA ARG A 524 11.33 8.64 11.27
C ARG A 524 12.08 7.37 11.66
N LEU A 525 11.50 6.20 11.38
CA LEU A 525 12.10 4.89 11.61
C LEU A 525 13.22 4.53 10.61
N GLY A 526 13.52 5.40 9.64
CA GLY A 526 14.55 5.16 8.63
C GLY A 526 14.19 4.10 7.59
N LEU A 527 12.94 3.62 7.56
CA LEU A 527 12.46 2.59 6.62
C LEU A 527 12.33 3.15 5.20
N VAL A 528 12.03 4.44 5.08
CA VAL A 528 11.90 5.14 3.80
C VAL A 528 12.59 6.51 3.89
N ARG A 529 13.45 6.82 2.92
CA ARG A 529 14.11 8.14 2.86
C ARG A 529 13.16 9.26 2.44
N GLN A 530 12.30 8.97 1.47
CA GLN A 530 11.42 9.93 0.83
C GLN A 530 10.08 9.25 0.52
N PRO A 531 9.05 9.40 1.38
CA PRO A 531 7.74 8.80 1.15
C PRO A 531 6.99 9.54 0.04
N TRP A 532 6.36 8.80 -0.88
CA TRP A 532 5.56 9.36 -1.98
C TRP A 532 4.10 9.00 -1.78
N ILE A 533 3.23 10.02 -1.77
CA ILE A 533 1.78 9.85 -1.71
C ILE A 533 1.21 10.24 -3.08
N VAL A 534 0.72 9.24 -3.82
CA VAL A 534 0.15 9.43 -5.16
C VAL A 534 -1.36 9.56 -5.03
N VAL A 535 -1.92 10.67 -5.52
CA VAL A 535 -3.35 10.99 -5.42
C VAL A 535 -3.89 11.51 -6.74
N PRO A 536 -5.21 11.40 -7.01
CA PRO A 536 -5.84 12.04 -8.15
C PRO A 536 -5.56 13.55 -8.23
N ASN A 537 -5.39 14.08 -9.45
CA ASN A 537 -5.01 15.48 -9.68
C ASN A 537 -5.88 16.51 -8.96
N HIS A 538 -7.19 16.23 -8.82
CA HIS A 538 -8.15 17.17 -8.24
C HIS A 538 -8.07 17.28 -6.71
N ILE A 539 -7.37 16.36 -6.01
CA ILE A 539 -7.23 16.39 -4.54
C ILE A 539 -5.82 16.71 -4.06
N ILE A 540 -4.85 16.98 -4.95
CA ILE A 540 -3.46 17.25 -4.55
C ILE A 540 -3.38 18.39 -3.52
N GLU A 541 -4.09 19.49 -3.76
CA GLU A 541 -4.07 20.65 -2.86
C GLU A 541 -4.75 20.36 -1.52
N GLN A 542 -5.85 19.61 -1.55
CA GLN A 542 -6.54 19.18 -0.33
C GLN A 542 -5.62 18.31 0.53
N VAL A 543 -4.98 17.30 -0.07
CA VAL A 543 -4.06 16.39 0.64
C VAL A 543 -2.83 17.15 1.14
N GLY A 544 -2.33 18.13 0.38
CA GLY A 544 -1.23 18.99 0.82
C GLY A 544 -1.58 19.87 2.02
N ARG A 545 -2.78 20.45 2.04
CA ARG A 545 -3.30 21.19 3.20
C ARG A 545 -3.47 20.28 4.40
N GLU A 546 -4.11 19.12 4.23
CA GLU A 546 -4.27 18.11 5.28
C GLU A 546 -2.90 17.66 5.84
N ALA A 547 -1.89 17.48 5.00
CA ALA A 547 -0.54 17.16 5.44
C ALA A 547 0.03 18.18 6.44
N LYS A 548 -0.18 19.47 6.20
CA LYS A 548 0.26 20.54 7.10
C LYS A 548 -0.65 20.73 8.32
N GLN A 549 -1.92 20.37 8.24
CA GLN A 549 -2.81 20.35 9.39
C GLN A 549 -2.43 19.22 10.35
N TRP A 550 -2.18 18.01 9.83
CA TRP A 550 -1.78 16.84 10.61
C TRP A 550 -0.33 16.95 11.11
N TYR A 551 0.60 17.40 10.27
CA TYR A 551 2.02 17.55 10.60
C TYR A 551 2.52 18.97 10.28
N PRO A 552 2.27 19.96 11.15
CA PRO A 552 2.59 21.36 10.90
C PRO A 552 4.07 21.63 10.61
N ALA A 553 5.00 20.87 11.20
CA ALA A 553 6.44 21.03 10.98
C ALA A 553 6.98 20.24 9.77
N ALA A 554 6.18 19.40 9.12
CA ALA A 554 6.67 18.59 8.00
C ALA A 554 6.96 19.44 6.75
N ASN A 555 8.07 19.14 6.08
CA ASN A 555 8.35 19.67 4.75
C ASN A 555 7.55 18.84 3.73
N VAL A 556 6.63 19.47 3.01
CA VAL A 556 5.75 18.78 2.05
C VAL A 556 5.96 19.38 0.68
N LEU A 557 6.47 18.57 -0.25
CA LEU A 557 6.57 18.94 -1.66
C LEU A 557 5.31 18.50 -2.40
N LEU A 558 4.56 19.44 -2.96
CA LEU A 558 3.37 19.15 -3.76
C LEU A 558 3.71 19.10 -5.24
N GLY A 559 3.29 18.01 -5.90
CA GLY A 559 3.34 17.92 -7.36
C GLY A 559 2.33 18.89 -8.00
N SER A 560 2.68 19.47 -9.15
CA SER A 560 1.69 20.14 -10.00
C SER A 560 1.13 19.13 -11.00
N ALA A 561 -0.17 19.26 -11.33
CA ALA A 561 -0.77 18.44 -12.37
C ALA A 561 0.04 18.62 -13.67
N ALA A 562 0.57 17.54 -14.22
CA ALA A 562 1.20 17.55 -15.53
C ALA A 562 0.11 17.83 -16.57
N THR A 563 -0.15 19.11 -16.85
CA THR A 563 -0.94 19.49 -18.03
C THR A 563 -0.07 19.30 -19.26
N ASN A 564 -0.17 18.10 -19.85
CA ASN A 564 0.20 17.71 -21.21
C ASN A 564 1.70 17.61 -21.55
N ASP A 565 2.06 16.51 -22.19
CA ASP A 565 3.37 16.25 -22.83
C ASP A 565 3.71 17.23 -23.97
N GLU A 566 2.79 18.09 -24.42
CA GLU A 566 3.01 19.07 -25.49
C GLU A 566 3.57 20.43 -25.04
N ALA A 567 3.67 20.71 -23.72
CA ALA A 567 4.27 21.95 -23.23
C ALA A 567 5.79 21.84 -23.01
N ALA A 568 6.52 21.23 -23.94
CA ALA A 568 7.99 21.15 -23.90
C ALA A 568 8.69 22.51 -24.12
N GLY A 569 7.93 23.58 -24.37
CA GLY A 569 8.44 24.93 -24.58
C GLY A 569 8.16 25.94 -23.46
N ASP A 570 7.40 25.59 -22.42
CA ASP A 570 7.11 26.53 -21.33
C ASP A 570 8.06 26.33 -20.15
N SER A 571 8.75 27.40 -19.77
CA SER A 571 9.69 27.50 -18.64
C SER A 571 9.02 27.39 -17.26
N SER A 572 7.85 26.76 -17.18
CA SER A 572 7.11 26.54 -15.93
C SER A 572 7.72 25.35 -15.18
N PRO A 573 7.99 25.46 -13.86
CA PRO A 573 8.66 24.40 -13.12
C PRO A 573 7.77 23.15 -13.04
N ARG A 574 8.14 22.11 -13.80
CA ARG A 574 7.73 20.74 -13.49
C ARG A 574 8.35 20.40 -12.13
N ALA A 575 7.58 19.79 -11.23
CA ALA A 575 8.11 19.22 -9.99
C ALA A 575 9.18 18.18 -10.36
N ARG A 576 10.46 18.61 -10.41
CA ARG A 576 11.60 17.71 -10.51
C ARG A 576 11.78 17.05 -9.14
N PRO A 577 12.23 15.79 -9.08
CA PRO A 577 12.63 15.17 -7.82
C PRO A 577 13.71 16.06 -7.19
N ALA A 578 13.34 16.80 -6.15
CA ALA A 578 14.24 17.72 -5.47
C ALA A 578 15.22 16.91 -4.63
N SER A 579 16.50 17.25 -4.70
CA SER A 579 17.59 16.67 -3.91
C SER A 579 17.63 17.15 -2.45
N GLY A 580 16.62 17.91 -2.00
CA GLY A 580 16.50 18.40 -0.63
C GLY A 580 15.85 17.39 0.32
N THR A 581 15.92 17.68 1.62
CA THR A 581 15.25 16.94 2.70
C THR A 581 13.74 17.20 2.72
N TRP A 582 13.03 16.57 1.78
CA TRP A 582 11.56 16.59 1.68
C TRP A 582 10.93 15.40 2.38
#